data_AF-A0A1G3FKD6-F1
#
_entry.id   AF-A0A1G3FKD6-F1
#
_cell.length_a   1.000
_cell.length_b   1.000
_cell.length_c   1.000
_cell.angle_alpha   90.00
_cell.angle_beta   90.00
_cell.angle_gamma   90.00
#
_symmetry.space_group_name_H-M   'P 1'
#
loop_
_entity.id
_entity.type
_entity.pdbx_description
1 polymer ?
#
loop_
_entity_poly.entity_id
_entity_poly.type
_entity_poly.pdbx_seq_one_letter_code
_entity_poly.pdbx_strand_id
1 'polypeptide(L)'
;MTTQKYDFRQFQEELARLERKVEQQPAKPLGKKAAAAQRLAMAREEFLVLRKRHELSVADVVAFFPEEEGIAYLQQLIVAAQAKPRRTRKS
;
A
#
# COMPACT_ATOMS: atom_id res chain seq x y z
N MET A 1 -5.16 24.51 32.17
CA MET A 1 -5.07 23.35 31.27
C MET A 1 -4.06 22.39 31.88
N THR A 2 -4.53 21.38 32.60
CA THR A 2 -3.67 20.43 33.32
C THR A 2 -2.96 19.52 32.33
N THR A 3 -1.66 19.73 32.17
CA THR A 3 -0.76 18.86 31.39
C THR A 3 -0.73 17.49 32.05
N GLN A 4 -1.55 16.56 31.56
CA GLN A 4 -1.52 15.17 31.97
C GLN A 4 -0.12 14.63 31.65
N LYS A 5 0.65 14.33 32.70
CA LYS A 5 2.01 13.82 32.61
C LYS A 5 1.90 12.39 32.09
N TYR A 6 2.32 12.17 30.85
CA TYR A 6 2.34 10.83 30.28
C TYR A 6 3.44 10.02 30.98
N ASP A 7 3.02 9.05 31.80
CA ASP A 7 3.94 8.28 32.63
C ASP A 7 4.46 7.05 31.88
N PHE A 8 5.71 6.67 32.10
CA PHE A 8 6.33 5.51 31.45
C PHE A 8 5.55 4.21 31.70
N ARG A 9 4.89 4.08 32.86
CA ARG A 9 3.99 2.94 33.15
C ARG A 9 2.77 2.90 32.24
N GLN A 10 2.19 4.06 31.94
CA GLN A 10 1.06 4.16 31.00
C GLN A 10 1.50 3.75 29.60
N PHE A 11 2.70 4.16 29.16
CA PHE A 11 3.28 3.69 27.90
C PHE A 11 3.50 2.18 27.87
N GLN A 12 4.02 1.59 28.95
CA GLN A 12 4.19 0.13 29.06
C GLN A 12 2.86 -0.61 29.01
N GLU A 13 1.82 -0.09 29.67
CA GLU A 13 0.48 -0.65 29.64
C GLU A 13 -0.16 -0.51 28.25
N GLU A 14 0.03 0.62 27.58
CA GLU A 14 -0.43 0.84 26.21
C GLU A 14 0.29 -0.09 25.22
N LEU A 15 1.61 -0.28 25.36
CA LEU A 15 2.37 -1.25 24.57
C LEU A 15 1.89 -2.67 24.81
N ALA A 16 1.77 -3.11 26.06
CA ALA A 16 1.28 -4.45 26.39
C ALA A 16 -0.15 -4.69 25.89
N ARG A 17 -0.99 -3.64 25.89
CA ARG A 17 -2.35 -3.70 25.33
C ARG A 17 -2.34 -3.77 23.81
N LEU A 18 -1.41 -3.07 23.15
CA LEU A 18 -1.22 -3.14 21.70
C LEU A 18 -0.73 -4.53 21.28
N GLU A 19 0.25 -5.08 21.99
CA GLU A 19 0.78 -6.44 21.79
C GLU A 19 -0.31 -7.49 21.95
N ARG A 20 -1.07 -7.47 23.06
CA ARG A 20 -2.22 -8.37 23.27
C ARG A 20 -3.29 -8.24 22.18
N LYS A 21 -3.50 -7.02 21.65
CA LYS A 21 -4.48 -6.78 20.58
C LYS A 21 -4.01 -7.32 19.24
N VAL A 22 -2.70 -7.28 18.97
CA VAL A 22 -2.07 -7.94 17.81
C VAL A 22 -2.13 -9.46 17.95
N GLU A 23 -1.96 -9.98 19.17
CA GLU A 23 -1.98 -11.42 19.47
C GLU A 23 -3.41 -12.01 19.50
N GLN A 24 -4.41 -11.21 19.89
CA GLN A 24 -5.84 -11.57 19.88
C GLN A 24 -6.52 -11.36 18.53
N GLN A 25 -5.90 -10.64 17.59
CA GLN A 25 -6.27 -10.82 16.18
C GLN A 25 -5.90 -12.26 15.83
N PRO A 26 -6.84 -13.07 15.32
CA PRO A 26 -6.52 -14.44 14.95
C PRO A 26 -5.51 -14.39 13.81
N ALA A 27 -4.23 -14.43 14.17
CA ALA A 27 -3.13 -14.77 13.30
C ALA A 27 -3.29 -16.25 12.96
N LYS A 28 -4.34 -16.59 12.20
CA LYS A 28 -4.16 -17.64 11.21
C LYS A 28 -2.96 -17.17 10.42
N PRO A 29 -1.83 -17.89 10.38
CA PRO A 29 -0.69 -17.48 9.59
C PRO A 29 -1.23 -17.29 8.17
N LEU A 30 -1.38 -16.03 7.76
CA LEU A 30 -1.83 -15.67 6.43
C LEU A 30 -0.77 -16.30 5.54
N GLY A 31 -1.11 -17.43 4.92
CA GLY A 31 -0.15 -18.22 4.14
C GLY A 31 0.61 -17.26 3.22
N LYS A 32 1.92 -17.47 3.01
CA LYS A 32 2.88 -16.50 2.44
C LYS A 32 2.32 -15.48 1.41
N LYS A 33 1.40 -15.91 0.54
CA LYS A 33 0.64 -15.07 -0.41
C LYS A 33 -0.22 -13.97 0.25
N ALA A 34 -0.98 -14.28 1.29
CA ALA A 34 -1.84 -13.33 1.97
C ALA A 34 -1.05 -12.31 2.82
N ALA A 35 0.06 -12.74 3.43
CA ALA A 35 1.01 -11.81 4.05
C ALA A 35 1.70 -10.89 3.03
N ALA A 36 2.02 -11.39 1.83
CA ALA A 36 2.53 -10.58 0.73
C ALA A 36 1.48 -9.59 0.20
N ALA A 37 0.22 -10.00 0.10
CA ALA A 37 -0.89 -9.14 -0.29
C ALA A 37 -1.13 -8.01 0.72
N GLN A 38 -1.04 -8.30 2.02
CA GLN A 38 -1.16 -7.30 3.07
C GLN A 38 0.00 -6.29 3.02
N ARG A 39 1.25 -6.76 2.86
CA ARG A 39 2.40 -5.88 2.64
C ARG A 39 2.24 -4.99 1.41
N LEU A 40 1.74 -5.55 0.31
CA LEU A 40 1.46 -4.79 -0.91
C LEU A 40 0.33 -3.76 -0.68
N ALA A 41 -0.70 -4.09 0.09
CA ALA A 41 -1.78 -3.17 0.43
C ALA A 41 -1.26 -1.98 1.24
N MET A 42 -0.44 -2.22 2.28
CA MET A 42 0.20 -1.16 3.06
C MET A 42 1.10 -0.27 2.19
N ALA A 43 1.97 -0.87 1.37
CA ALA A 43 2.84 -0.11 0.47
C ALA A 43 2.04 0.75 -0.54
N ARG A 44 0.88 0.27 -0.99
CA ARG A 44 -0.02 1.06 -1.86
C ARG A 44 -0.62 2.26 -1.13
N GLU A 45 -1.05 2.08 0.12
CA GLU A 45 -1.57 3.18 0.92
C GLU A 45 -0.50 4.24 1.19
N GLU A 46 0.70 3.83 1.59
CA GLU A 46 1.85 4.72 1.78
C GLU A 46 2.18 5.49 0.50
N PHE A 47 2.21 4.80 -0.64
CA PHE A 47 2.44 5.45 -1.94
C PHE A 47 1.36 6.49 -2.28
N LEU A 48 0.08 6.21 -2.00
CA LEU A 48 -1.01 7.16 -2.25
C LEU A 48 -0.92 8.39 -1.34
N VAL A 49 -0.49 8.23 -0.10
CA VAL A 49 -0.23 9.35 0.82
C VAL A 49 0.94 10.19 0.31
N LEU A 50 2.05 9.56 -0.08
CA LEU A 50 3.22 10.24 -0.61
C LEU A 50 2.88 11.00 -1.90
N ARG A 51 2.09 10.37 -2.79
CA ARG A 51 1.57 10.98 -4.01
C ARG A 51 0.78 12.25 -3.72
N LYS A 52 -0.15 12.21 -2.75
CA LYS A 52 -0.95 13.39 -2.37
C LYS A 52 -0.09 14.48 -1.74
N ARG A 53 0.88 14.11 -0.89
CA ARG A 53 1.75 15.06 -0.18
C ARG A 53 2.69 15.82 -1.11
N HIS A 54 3.17 15.16 -2.15
CA HIS A 54 4.15 15.71 -3.09
C HIS A 54 3.54 15.99 -4.49
N GLU A 55 2.21 15.92 -4.62
CA GLU A 55 1.48 16.11 -5.87
C GLU A 55 2.03 15.28 -7.05
N LEU A 56 2.56 14.08 -6.75
CA LEU A 56 3.20 13.25 -7.76
C LEU A 56 2.20 12.81 -8.83
N SER A 57 2.56 13.07 -10.07
CA SER A 57 1.85 12.62 -11.25
C SER A 57 2.47 11.33 -11.81
N VAL A 58 1.74 10.69 -12.73
CA VAL A 58 2.30 9.56 -13.48
C VAL A 58 3.53 10.00 -14.29
N ALA A 59 3.58 11.26 -14.73
CA ALA A 59 4.72 11.80 -15.46
C ALA A 59 5.98 11.83 -14.57
N ASP A 60 5.85 12.22 -13.30
CA ASP A 60 6.97 12.26 -12.36
C ASP A 60 7.54 10.87 -12.10
N VAL A 61 6.68 9.85 -12.00
CA VAL A 61 7.11 8.45 -11.83
C VAL A 61 7.76 7.91 -13.11
N VAL A 62 7.20 8.24 -14.29
CA VAL A 62 7.75 7.81 -15.58
C VAL A 62 9.11 8.46 -15.86
N ALA A 63 9.34 9.69 -15.39
CA ALA A 63 10.61 10.40 -15.53
C ALA A 63 11.80 9.73 -14.81
N PHE A 64 11.54 8.87 -13.81
CA PHE A 64 12.59 8.09 -13.13
C PHE A 64 12.98 6.80 -13.87
N PHE A 65 12.22 6.37 -14.89
CA PHE A 65 12.59 5.20 -15.68
C PHE A 65 13.55 5.62 -16.81
N PRO A 66 14.57 4.80 -17.13
CA PRO A 66 15.30 4.94 -18.37
C PRO A 66 14.30 4.96 -19.54
N GLU A 67 14.47 5.89 -20.49
CA GLU A 67 13.51 6.10 -21.58
C GLU A 67 13.19 4.79 -22.33
N GLU A 68 14.20 3.93 -22.50
CA GLU A 68 14.09 2.63 -23.16
C GLU A 68 13.19 1.63 -22.41
N GLU A 69 13.22 1.64 -21.07
CA GLU A 69 12.46 0.70 -20.24
C GLU A 69 11.02 1.19 -20.01
N GLY A 70 10.83 2.49 -19.84
CA GLY A 70 9.52 3.09 -19.56
C GLY A 70 8.55 2.94 -20.74
N ILE A 71 9.00 3.22 -21.96
CA ILE A 71 8.17 3.13 -23.16
C ILE A 71 7.81 1.68 -23.48
N ALA A 72 8.77 0.76 -23.36
CA ALA A 72 8.53 -0.67 -23.60
C ALA A 72 7.49 -1.23 -22.62
N TYR A 73 7.57 -0.86 -21.33
CA TYR A 73 6.58 -1.27 -20.33
C TYR A 73 5.19 -0.70 -20.62
N LEU A 74 5.08 0.59 -20.97
CA LEU A 74 3.81 1.20 -21.34
C LEU A 74 3.20 0.59 -22.59
N GLN A 75 4.02 0.28 -23.61
CA GLN A 75 3.59 -0.42 -24.82
C GLN A 75 3.07 -1.82 -24.50
N GLN A 76 3.76 -2.58 -23.64
CA GLN A 76 3.28 -3.89 -23.19
C GLN A 76 1.93 -3.79 -22.47
N LEU A 77 1.74 -2.78 -21.61
CA LEU A 77 0.45 -2.55 -20.93
C LEU A 77 -0.67 -2.21 -21.93
N ILE A 78 -0.38 -1.38 -22.93
CA ILE A 78 -1.34 -1.00 -23.97
C ILE A 78 -1.73 -2.22 -24.81
N VAL A 79 -0.75 -3.01 -25.26
CA VAL A 79 -0.99 -4.25 -26.02
C VAL A 79 -1.80 -5.25 -25.19
N ALA A 80 -1.46 -5.45 -23.92
CA ALA A 80 -2.20 -6.35 -23.02
C ALA A 80 -3.64 -5.88 -22.77
N ALA A 81 -3.87 -4.56 -22.67
CA ALA A 81 -5.20 -3.98 -22.51
C ALA A 81 -6.04 -4.11 -23.79
N GLN A 82 -5.43 -3.94 -24.98
CA GLN A 82 -6.10 -4.10 -26.27
C GLN A 82 -6.38 -5.58 -26.60
N ALA A 83 -5.49 -6.49 -26.19
CA ALA A 83 -5.64 -7.92 -26.38
C ALA A 83 -6.79 -8.52 -25.55
N LYS A 84 -7.25 -7.83 -24.49
CA LYS A 84 -8.42 -8.26 -23.72
C LYS A 84 -9.67 -7.66 -24.36
N PRO A 85 -10.51 -8.45 -25.09
CA PRO A 85 -11.71 -7.90 -25.68
C PRO A 85 -12.59 -7.36 -24.56
N ARG A 86 -12.85 -6.05 -24.61
CA ARG A 86 -13.78 -5.34 -23.74
C ARG A 86 -15.16 -5.94 -24.02
N ARG A 87 -15.55 -6.99 -23.27
CA ARG A 87 -16.90 -7.56 -23.31
C ARG A 87 -17.87 -6.43 -23.00
N THR A 88 -18.42 -5.81 -24.04
CA THR A 88 -19.62 -5.00 -23.96
C THR A 88 -20.71 -5.93 -23.46
N ARG A 89 -20.99 -5.85 -22.16
CA ARG A 89 -22.18 -6.48 -21.59
C ARG A 89 -23.36 -5.67 -22.10
N LYS A 90 -24.02 -6.16 -23.17
CA LYS A 90 -25.38 -5.75 -23.48
C LYS A 90 -26.27 -6.24 -22.34
N SER A 91 -26.85 -5.30 -21.59
CA SER A 91 -28.20 -5.39 -21.05
C SER A 91 -28.65 -4.00 -20.62
#